data_AF-A0AB40ALA3-F1
#
_entry.id   AF-A0AB40ALA3-F1
#
_cell.length_a   1.000
_cell.length_b   1.000
_cell.length_c   1.000
_cell.angle_alpha   90.00
_cell.angle_beta   90.00
_cell.angle_gamma   90.00
#
_symmetry.space_group_name_H-M   'P 1'
#
loop_
_entity.id
_entity.type
_entity.pdbx_description
1 polymer ?
#
loop_
_entity_poly.entity_id
_entity_poly.type
_entity_poly.pdbx_seq_one_letter_code
_entity_poly.pdbx_strand_id
1 'polypeptide(L)'
;MDSGDWDDLCLEARHLGGDLDVRLSSYAKLGAGYANARALVSRFHWKSMEMEIENLLELLLDVNEAMSRCTPAATPATTVAQKLTRHHDILHEFTQEFKRTKGNILSMREHAELLTSVRNDINEHKASSGAHLVPSLLRERVAIHERLMRSRHWM
;
A
#
# COMPACT_ATOMS: atom_id res chain seq x y z
N MET A 1 -28.30 34.06 -8.11
CA MET A 1 -27.85 32.72 -7.67
C MET A 1 -28.70 32.37 -6.49
N ASP A 2 -29.49 31.33 -6.64
CA ASP A 2 -30.55 30.98 -5.70
C ASP A 2 -29.98 30.08 -4.60
N SER A 3 -30.57 30.10 -3.41
CA SER A 3 -30.12 29.28 -2.27
C SER A 3 -30.04 27.78 -2.57
N GLY A 4 -30.77 27.29 -3.59
CA GLY A 4 -30.72 25.88 -4.01
C GLY A 4 -29.35 25.44 -4.55
N ASP A 5 -28.63 26.31 -5.26
CA ASP A 5 -27.30 25.99 -5.83
C ASP A 5 -26.26 25.72 -4.72
N TRP A 6 -26.33 26.49 -3.63
CA TRP A 6 -25.49 26.28 -2.45
C TRP A 6 -25.80 24.96 -1.71
N ASP A 7 -27.09 24.65 -1.57
CA ASP A 7 -27.52 23.44 -0.86
C ASP A 7 -27.17 22.17 -1.66
N ASP A 8 -27.26 22.23 -3.00
CA ASP A 8 -26.85 21.15 -3.90
C ASP A 8 -25.34 20.89 -3.80
N LEU A 9 -24.51 21.93 -3.83
CA LEU A 9 -23.06 21.81 -3.61
C LEU A 9 -22.74 21.20 -2.24
N CYS A 10 -23.44 21.62 -1.19
CA CYS A 10 -23.28 21.06 0.15
C CYS A 10 -23.62 19.57 0.22
N LEU A 11 -24.65 19.13 -0.51
CA LEU A 11 -25.03 17.73 -0.61
C LEU A 11 -23.96 16.93 -1.38
N GLU A 12 -23.48 17.46 -2.49
CA GLU A 12 -22.44 16.85 -3.32
C GLU A 12 -21.13 16.66 -2.54
N ALA A 13 -20.66 17.68 -1.81
CA ALA A 13 -19.46 17.54 -0.99
C ALA A 13 -19.61 16.48 0.11
N ARG A 14 -20.80 16.32 0.69
CA ARG A 14 -21.08 15.24 1.66
C ARG A 14 -21.05 13.87 1.00
N HIS A 15 -21.60 13.76 -0.21
CA HIS A 15 -21.56 12.52 -0.99
C HIS A 15 -20.11 12.12 -1.32
N LEU A 16 -19.34 13.05 -1.89
CA LEU A 16 -17.92 12.86 -2.20
C LEU A 16 -17.10 12.48 -0.96
N GLY A 17 -17.37 13.10 0.20
CA GLY A 17 -16.74 12.72 1.46
C GLY A 17 -17.05 11.28 1.89
N GLY A 18 -18.27 10.80 1.67
CA GLY A 18 -18.65 9.41 1.94
C GLY A 18 -17.95 8.42 1.00
N ASP A 19 -17.88 8.75 -0.30
CA ASP A 19 -17.18 7.92 -1.28
C ASP A 19 -15.68 7.83 -0.98
N LEU A 20 -15.06 8.95 -0.58
CA LEU A 20 -13.65 9.01 -0.15
C LEU A 20 -13.40 8.09 1.05
N ASP A 21 -14.25 8.12 2.07
CA ASP A 21 -14.11 7.26 3.25
C ASP A 21 -14.11 5.76 2.90
N VAL A 22 -15.08 5.35 2.08
CA VAL A 22 -15.20 3.96 1.61
C VAL A 22 -14.00 3.55 0.76
N ARG A 23 -13.57 4.42 -0.15
CA ARG A 23 -12.48 4.11 -1.09
C ARG A 23 -11.13 4.08 -0.38
N LEU A 24 -10.85 5.04 0.51
CA LEU A 24 -9.64 5.05 1.33
C LEU A 24 -9.58 3.86 2.28
N SER A 25 -10.69 3.52 2.94
CA SER A 25 -10.78 2.32 3.79
C SER A 25 -10.47 1.04 3.01
N SER A 26 -10.98 0.93 1.78
CA SER A 26 -10.69 -0.21 0.91
C SER A 26 -9.23 -0.22 0.45
N TYR A 27 -8.66 0.95 0.15
CA TYR A 27 -7.28 1.11 -0.27
C TYR A 27 -6.30 0.71 0.83
N ALA A 28 -6.52 1.18 2.07
CA ALA A 28 -5.72 0.82 3.23
C ALA A 28 -5.69 -0.69 3.49
N LYS A 29 -6.83 -1.39 3.34
CA LYS A 29 -6.92 -2.85 3.53
C LYS A 29 -6.03 -3.63 2.57
N LEU A 30 -5.74 -3.09 1.39
CA LEU A 30 -4.89 -3.78 0.44
C LEU A 30 -3.40 -3.78 0.85
N GLY A 31 -2.97 -2.78 1.62
CA GLY A 31 -1.63 -2.77 2.23
C GLY A 31 -1.42 -3.96 3.18
N ALA A 32 -2.44 -4.32 3.94
CA ALA A 32 -2.40 -5.46 4.86
C ALA A 32 -2.32 -6.82 4.13
N GLY A 33 -2.72 -6.89 2.85
CA GLY A 33 -2.78 -8.11 2.06
C GLY A 33 -1.46 -8.55 1.41
N TYR A 34 -0.38 -7.75 1.51
CA TYR A 34 0.89 -7.98 0.79
C TYR A 34 1.61 -9.29 1.19
N ALA A 35 1.21 -9.93 2.29
CA ALA A 35 1.75 -11.21 2.72
C ALA A 35 1.44 -12.39 1.77
N ASN A 36 0.57 -12.22 0.77
CA ASN A 36 0.18 -13.28 -0.17
C ASN A 36 0.57 -12.98 -1.63
N ALA A 37 0.99 -14.03 -2.35
CA ALA A 37 1.60 -14.02 -3.68
C ALA A 37 0.75 -13.48 -4.88
N ARG A 38 -0.37 -12.77 -4.65
CA ARG A 38 -1.23 -12.18 -5.70
C ARG A 38 -0.74 -10.79 -6.19
N ALA A 39 0.57 -10.55 -6.14
CA ALA A 39 1.17 -9.21 -6.24
C ALA A 39 0.92 -8.47 -7.58
N LEU A 40 0.80 -9.17 -8.71
CA LEU A 40 0.65 -8.52 -10.02
C LEU A 40 -0.78 -8.03 -10.30
N VAL A 41 -1.81 -8.85 -10.04
CA VAL A 41 -3.22 -8.44 -10.17
C VAL A 41 -3.56 -7.34 -9.16
N SER A 42 -2.95 -7.41 -7.97
CA SER A 42 -3.07 -6.38 -6.95
C SER A 42 -2.52 -5.02 -7.39
N ARG A 43 -1.45 -5.00 -8.21
CA ARG A 43 -0.78 -3.75 -8.62
C ARG A 43 -1.64 -2.87 -9.53
N PHE A 44 -2.29 -3.45 -10.54
CA PHE A 44 -3.19 -2.70 -11.42
C PHE A 44 -4.44 -2.23 -10.68
N HIS A 45 -4.96 -3.06 -9.77
CA HIS A 45 -6.07 -2.68 -8.89
C HIS A 45 -5.71 -1.48 -7.99
N TRP A 46 -4.49 -1.42 -7.46
CA TRP A 46 -4.04 -0.26 -6.67
C TRP A 46 -3.93 1.00 -7.48
N LYS A 47 -3.28 0.93 -8.64
CA LYS A 47 -3.13 2.12 -9.47
C LYS A 47 -4.49 2.68 -9.87
N SER A 48 -5.47 1.81 -10.15
CA SER A 48 -6.85 2.21 -10.39
C SER A 48 -7.49 2.90 -9.18
N MET A 49 -7.33 2.35 -7.97
CA MET A 49 -7.88 2.96 -6.76
C MET A 49 -7.19 4.27 -6.39
N GLU A 50 -5.87 4.39 -6.59
CA GLU A 50 -5.14 5.65 -6.44
C GLU A 50 -5.73 6.73 -7.35
N MET A 51 -5.91 6.43 -8.64
CA MET A 51 -6.48 7.39 -9.60
C MET A 51 -7.91 7.80 -9.23
N GLU A 52 -8.72 6.86 -8.76
CA GLU A 52 -10.09 7.18 -8.35
C GLU A 52 -10.16 8.04 -7.09
N ILE A 53 -9.29 7.78 -6.10
CA ILE A 53 -9.18 8.64 -4.91
C ILE A 53 -8.65 10.02 -5.31
N GLU A 54 -7.64 10.10 -6.18
CA GLU A 54 -7.11 11.36 -6.72
C GLU A 54 -8.22 12.16 -7.42
N ASN A 55 -9.04 11.51 -8.24
CA ASN A 55 -10.18 12.13 -8.92
C ASN A 55 -11.27 12.61 -7.93
N LEU A 56 -11.60 11.82 -6.91
CA LEU A 56 -12.57 12.22 -5.88
C LEU A 56 -12.09 13.42 -5.06
N LEU A 57 -10.79 13.48 -4.75
CA LEU A 57 -10.17 14.62 -4.07
C LEU A 57 -10.20 15.89 -4.95
N GLU A 58 -9.95 15.75 -6.24
CA GLU A 58 -10.04 16.85 -7.22
C GLU A 58 -11.48 17.37 -7.35
N LEU A 59 -12.46 16.48 -7.52
CA LEU A 59 -13.87 16.87 -7.52
C LEU A 59 -14.29 17.58 -6.22
N LEU A 60 -13.84 17.09 -5.06
CA LEU A 60 -14.17 17.73 -3.77
C LEU A 60 -13.51 19.11 -3.65
N LEU A 61 -12.30 19.29 -4.18
CA LEU A 61 -11.66 20.60 -4.28
C LEU A 61 -12.48 21.55 -5.16
N ASP A 62 -12.91 21.11 -6.34
CA ASP A 62 -13.69 21.91 -7.27
C ASP A 62 -15.05 22.32 -6.67
N VAL A 63 -15.74 21.40 -6.00
CA VAL A 63 -17.00 21.68 -5.29
C VAL A 63 -16.79 22.68 -4.15
N ASN A 64 -15.70 22.55 -3.39
CA ASN A 64 -15.36 23.51 -2.34
C ASN A 64 -15.03 24.91 -2.91
N GLU A 65 -14.37 24.98 -4.07
CA GLU A 65 -14.10 26.24 -4.75
C GLU A 65 -15.40 26.86 -5.29
N ALA A 66 -16.31 26.05 -5.85
CA ALA A 66 -17.63 26.49 -6.27
C ALA A 66 -18.46 27.03 -5.09
N MET A 67 -18.43 26.34 -3.94
CA MET A 67 -19.04 26.83 -2.69
C MET A 67 -18.46 28.18 -2.27
N SER A 68 -17.13 28.35 -2.35
CA SER A 68 -16.46 29.60 -1.99
C SER A 68 -16.93 30.79 -2.83
N ARG A 69 -17.34 30.55 -4.08
CA ARG A 69 -17.88 31.57 -4.99
C ARG A 69 -19.37 31.83 -4.77
N CYS A 70 -20.09 30.90 -4.13
CA CYS A 70 -21.52 31.02 -3.87
C CYS A 70 -21.77 31.80 -2.56
N THR A 71 -22.62 32.82 -2.64
CA THR A 71 -23.11 33.55 -1.46
C THR A 71 -24.62 33.39 -1.34
N PRO A 72 -25.12 32.38 -0.61
CA PRO A 72 -26.57 32.16 -0.47
C PRO A 72 -27.22 33.30 0.32
N ALA A 73 -28.21 33.97 -0.28
CA ALA A 73 -28.87 35.13 0.33
C ALA A 73 -29.66 34.80 1.61
N ALA A 74 -30.14 33.56 1.74
CA ALA A 74 -30.93 33.11 2.90
C ALA A 74 -30.11 32.60 4.09
N THR A 75 -28.78 32.45 3.93
CA THR A 75 -27.91 31.86 4.98
C THR A 75 -27.00 32.94 5.56
N PRO A 76 -26.88 33.05 6.89
CA PRO A 76 -25.95 34.00 7.50
C PRO A 76 -24.51 33.79 7.02
N ALA A 77 -23.82 34.88 6.65
CA ALA A 77 -22.45 34.82 6.13
C ALA A 77 -21.47 34.09 7.06
N THR A 78 -21.63 34.22 8.38
CA THR A 78 -20.81 33.49 9.36
C THR A 78 -21.01 31.99 9.28
N THR A 79 -22.24 31.52 9.07
CA THR A 79 -22.55 30.09 8.92
C THR A 79 -21.97 29.53 7.63
N VAL A 80 -22.06 30.30 6.53
CA VAL A 80 -21.43 29.97 5.24
C VAL A 80 -19.91 29.82 5.42
N ALA A 81 -19.27 30.79 6.06
CA ALA A 81 -17.84 30.78 6.32
C ALA A 81 -17.39 29.58 7.18
N GLN A 82 -18.11 29.30 8.28
CA GLN A 82 -17.82 28.15 9.14
C GLN A 82 -17.93 26.83 8.40
N LYS A 83 -18.98 26.67 7.58
CA LYS A 83 -19.19 25.44 6.81
C LYS A 83 -18.09 25.27 5.77
N LEU A 84 -17.70 26.34 5.08
CA LEU A 84 -16.61 26.31 4.11
C LEU A 84 -15.27 25.95 4.77
N THR A 85 -14.94 26.54 5.92
CA THR A 85 -13.76 26.16 6.71
C THR A 85 -13.78 24.66 7.01
N ARG A 86 -14.91 24.12 7.50
CA ARG A 86 -15.01 22.69 7.77
C ARG A 86 -14.82 21.83 6.53
N HIS A 87 -15.37 22.22 5.38
CA HIS A 87 -15.19 21.49 4.12
C HIS A 87 -13.72 21.50 3.65
N HIS A 88 -13.01 22.61 3.83
CA HIS A 88 -11.56 22.68 3.58
C HIS A 88 -10.77 21.77 4.51
N ASP A 89 -11.13 21.73 5.80
CA ASP A 89 -10.49 20.84 6.77
C ASP A 89 -10.71 19.36 6.39
N ILE A 90 -11.94 18.99 6.00
CA ILE A 90 -12.27 17.62 5.55
C ILE A 90 -11.43 17.22 4.34
N LEU A 91 -11.36 18.09 3.32
CA LEU A 91 -10.54 17.84 2.13
C LEU A 91 -9.07 17.66 2.51
N HIS A 92 -8.57 18.50 3.42
CA HIS A 92 -7.20 18.40 3.91
C HIS A 92 -6.95 17.08 4.64
N GLU A 93 -7.85 16.68 5.55
CA GLU A 93 -7.81 15.42 6.29
C GLU A 93 -7.72 14.22 5.33
N PHE A 94 -8.61 14.14 4.33
CA PHE A 94 -8.58 13.06 3.34
C PHE A 94 -7.30 13.06 2.49
N THR A 95 -6.83 14.24 2.08
CA THR A 95 -5.59 14.37 1.30
C THR A 95 -4.39 13.85 2.10
N GLN A 96 -4.29 14.20 3.39
CA GLN A 96 -3.22 13.71 4.26
C GLN A 96 -3.33 12.22 4.53
N GLU A 97 -4.54 11.72 4.78
CA GLU A 97 -4.77 10.30 4.98
C GLU A 97 -4.38 9.48 3.74
N PHE A 98 -4.75 9.94 2.54
CA PHE A 98 -4.36 9.29 1.30
C PHE A 98 -2.84 9.21 1.16
N LYS A 99 -2.14 10.33 1.36
CA LYS A 99 -0.67 10.38 1.31
C LYS A 99 -0.02 9.43 2.31
N ARG A 100 -0.49 9.45 3.57
CA ARG A 100 -0.02 8.56 4.63
C ARG A 100 -0.23 7.09 4.27
N THR A 101 -1.43 6.74 3.81
CA THR A 101 -1.78 5.36 3.44
C THR A 101 -0.97 4.87 2.25
N LYS A 102 -0.80 5.70 1.22
CA LYS A 102 0.05 5.41 0.05
C LYS A 102 1.50 5.17 0.47
N GLY A 103 2.06 6.03 1.33
CA GLY A 103 3.41 5.84 1.88
C GLY A 103 3.56 4.55 2.67
N ASN A 104 2.60 4.23 3.54
CA ASN A 104 2.60 2.98 4.32
C ASN A 104 2.58 1.74 3.41
N ILE A 105 1.73 1.73 2.38
CA ILE A 105 1.64 0.62 1.42
C ILE A 105 2.96 0.44 0.67
N LEU A 106 3.59 1.53 0.20
CA LEU A 106 4.88 1.48 -0.48
C LEU A 106 5.96 0.92 0.44
N SER A 107 6.04 1.38 1.69
CA SER A 107 7.01 0.88 2.66
C SER A 107 6.82 -0.61 2.97
N MET A 108 5.58 -1.07 3.17
CA MET A 108 5.28 -2.49 3.39
C MET A 108 5.67 -3.36 2.20
N ARG A 109 5.46 -2.84 0.99
CA ARG A 109 5.86 -3.51 -0.25
C ARG A 109 7.37 -3.65 -0.36
N GLU A 110 8.11 -2.57 -0.17
CA GLU A 110 9.58 -2.58 -0.19
C GLU A 110 10.12 -3.56 0.84
N HIS A 111 9.56 -3.57 2.05
CA HIS A 111 9.91 -4.52 3.09
C HIS A 111 9.66 -5.99 2.67
N ALA A 112 8.54 -6.29 2.02
CA ALA A 112 8.23 -7.63 1.54
C ALA A 112 9.15 -8.08 0.37
N GLU A 113 9.49 -7.16 -0.53
CA GLU A 113 10.44 -7.42 -1.63
C GLU A 113 11.84 -7.72 -1.07
N LEU A 114 12.31 -6.96 -0.08
CA LEU A 114 13.57 -7.22 0.62
C LEU A 114 13.59 -8.58 1.32
N LEU A 115 12.55 -8.94 2.08
CA LEU A 115 12.45 -10.25 2.74
C LEU A 115 12.45 -11.41 1.74
N THR A 116 11.83 -11.22 0.57
CA THR A 116 11.82 -12.23 -0.50
C THR A 116 13.22 -12.40 -1.08
N SER A 117 13.93 -11.30 -1.35
CA SER A 117 15.33 -11.34 -1.81
C SER A 117 16.23 -12.06 -0.81
N VAL A 118 16.18 -11.68 0.47
CA VAL A 118 16.98 -12.31 1.54
C VAL A 118 16.68 -13.81 1.65
N ARG A 119 15.40 -14.21 1.53
CA ARG A 119 15.02 -15.62 1.53
C ARG A 119 15.63 -16.38 0.34
N ASN A 120 15.65 -15.77 -0.84
CA ASN A 120 16.25 -16.38 -2.02
C ASN A 120 17.76 -16.56 -1.85
N ASP A 121 18.46 -15.53 -1.37
CA ASP A 121 19.91 -15.58 -1.12
C ASP A 121 20.27 -16.68 -0.10
N ILE A 122 19.51 -16.78 1.00
CA ILE A 122 19.70 -17.85 2.01
C ILE A 122 19.51 -19.23 1.38
N ASN A 123 18.48 -19.40 0.55
CA ASN A 123 18.22 -20.67 -0.11
C ASN A 123 19.33 -21.04 -1.10
N GLU A 124 19.84 -20.07 -1.85
CA GLU A 124 20.97 -20.25 -2.76
C GLU A 124 22.26 -20.62 -2.02
N HIS A 125 22.56 -19.94 -0.90
CA HIS A 125 23.70 -20.28 -0.04
C HIS A 125 23.57 -21.68 0.58
N LYS A 126 22.37 -22.08 1.00
CA LYS A 126 22.13 -23.44 1.51
C LYS A 126 22.26 -24.48 0.41
N ALA A 127 21.76 -24.21 -0.79
CA ALA A 127 21.88 -25.09 -1.94
C ALA A 127 23.35 -25.27 -2.35
N SER A 128 24.13 -24.20 -2.43
CA SER A 128 25.56 -24.25 -2.77
C SER A 128 26.39 -24.94 -1.68
N SER A 129 26.14 -24.64 -0.41
CA SER A 129 26.81 -25.31 0.73
C SER A 129 26.46 -26.79 0.78
N GLY A 130 25.19 -27.18 0.61
CA GLY A 130 24.77 -28.58 0.56
C GLY A 130 25.37 -29.32 -0.65
N ALA A 131 25.40 -28.68 -1.82
CA ALA A 131 26.00 -29.23 -3.02
C ALA A 131 27.51 -29.46 -2.89
N HIS A 132 28.23 -28.66 -2.09
CA HIS A 132 29.67 -28.83 -1.87
C HIS A 132 30.01 -29.74 -0.68
N LEU A 133 29.29 -29.61 0.44
CA LEU A 133 29.59 -30.34 1.68
C LEU A 133 29.19 -31.81 1.61
N VAL A 134 28.08 -32.15 0.96
CA VAL A 134 27.62 -33.55 0.91
C VAL A 134 28.58 -34.43 0.10
N PRO A 135 29.01 -34.05 -1.11
CA PRO A 135 29.97 -34.84 -1.87
C PRO A 135 31.37 -34.89 -1.24
N SER A 136 31.81 -33.82 -0.56
CA SER A 136 33.12 -33.79 0.09
C SER A 136 33.18 -34.75 1.28
N LEU A 137 32.14 -34.74 2.13
CA LEU A 137 32.02 -35.66 3.27
C LEU A 137 31.90 -37.11 2.82
N LEU A 138 31.16 -37.38 1.74
CA LEU A 138 31.09 -38.72 1.16
C LEU A 138 32.45 -39.20 0.63
N ARG A 139 33.20 -38.33 -0.07
CA ARG A 139 34.55 -38.64 -0.55
C ARG A 139 35.52 -38.90 0.61
N GLU A 140 35.48 -38.08 1.65
CA GLU A 140 36.29 -38.26 2.86
C GLU A 140 35.97 -39.58 3.56
N ARG A 141 34.69 -39.92 3.71
CA ARG A 141 34.24 -41.20 4.29
C ARG A 141 34.80 -42.40 3.51
N VAL A 142 34.76 -42.36 2.18
CA VAL A 142 35.33 -43.41 1.32
C VAL A 142 36.84 -43.51 1.51
N ALA A 143 37.56 -42.39 1.49
CA ALA A 143 39.01 -42.36 1.67
C ALA A 143 39.45 -42.94 3.03
N ILE A 144 38.74 -42.60 4.11
CA ILE A 144 38.99 -43.18 5.45
C ILE A 144 38.75 -44.68 5.43
N HIS A 145 37.66 -45.14 4.83
CA HIS A 145 37.34 -46.57 4.75
C HIS A 145 38.41 -47.36 3.99
N GLU A 146 38.87 -46.87 2.84
CA GLU A 146 39.96 -47.48 2.08
C GLU A 146 41.27 -47.54 2.86
N ARG A 147 41.59 -46.48 3.62
CA ARG A 147 42.81 -46.42 4.43
C ARG A 147 42.78 -47.47 5.54
N LEU A 148 41.62 -47.64 6.19
CA LEU A 148 41.41 -48.68 7.20
C LEU A 148 41.50 -50.09 6.62
N MET A 149 40.90 -50.33 5.45
CA MET A 149 40.96 -51.63 4.77
C MET A 149 42.38 -51.99 4.34
N ARG A 150 43.14 -51.03 3.82
CA ARG A 150 44.57 -51.21 3.50
C ARG A 150 45.40 -51.51 4.75
N SER A 151 45.21 -50.78 5.85
CA SER A 151 45.93 -51.04 7.10
C SER A 151 45.65 -52.43 7.70
N ARG A 152 44.44 -52.98 7.49
CA ARG A 152 44.10 -54.35 7.92
C ARG A 152 44.69 -55.46 7.04
N HIS A 153 45.21 -55.12 5.85
CA HIS A 153 45.87 -56.08 4.95
C HIS A 153 47.39 -56.20 5.22
N TRP A 154 47.94 -55.34 6.08
CA TRP A 154 49.35 -55.33 6.49
C TRP A 154 49.58 -55.85 7.92
N MET A 155 48.59 -56.52 8.51
CA MET A 155 48.68 -57.28 9.77
C MET A 155 48.34 -58.74 9.50
#